data_AF-A0A1G0B491-F1
#
_entry.id   AF-A0A1G0B491-F1
#
_cell.length_a   1.000
_cell.length_b   1.000
_cell.length_c   1.000
_cell.angle_alpha   90.00
_cell.angle_beta   90.00
_cell.angle_gamma   90.00
#
_symmetry.space_group_name_H-M   'P 1'
#
loop_
_entity.id
_entity.type
_entity.pdbx_description
1 polymer ?
#
loop_
_entity_poly.entity_id
_entity_poly.type
_entity_poly.pdbx_seq_one_letter_code
_entity_poly.pdbx_strand_id
1 'polypeptide(L)'
;MNFEKDGLRFSPTIPKAFGGKKSLTNFKYRAAILDIEVNGFGQHIKSIKLNGKELPNAFFPANLKGKHNIVIKMNNRSFDKDAINLVPNHFSLPNLTMLPQQLLGN
;
A
#
# COMPACT_ATOMS: atom_id res chain seq x y z
N MET A 1 -2.34 2.74 6.29
CA MET A 1 -3.63 3.28 6.79
C MET A 1 -3.93 2.53 8.06
N ASN A 2 -4.30 3.25 9.12
CA ASN A 2 -4.53 2.64 10.43
C ASN A 2 -6.00 2.81 10.81
N PHE A 3 -6.67 1.69 11.11
CA PHE A 3 -8.05 1.68 11.57
C PHE A 3 -8.06 1.84 13.09
N GLU A 4 -8.58 2.96 13.57
CA GLU A 4 -8.67 3.29 14.98
C GLU A 4 -10.14 3.24 15.44
N LYS A 5 -10.38 3.19 16.76
CA LYS A 5 -11.74 3.20 17.33
C LYS A 5 -12.50 4.46 16.92
N ASP A 6 -11.81 5.60 16.90
CA ASP A 6 -12.41 6.91 16.67
C ASP A 6 -12.39 7.34 15.20
N GLY A 7 -11.70 6.61 14.32
CA GLY A 7 -11.57 7.00 12.92
C GLY A 7 -10.54 6.22 12.11
N LEU A 8 -10.26 6.72 10.91
CA LEU A 8 -9.27 6.17 9.98
C LEU A 8 -8.13 7.18 9.83
N ARG A 9 -6.91 6.77 10.14
CA ARG A 9 -5.71 7.60 9.97
C ARG A 9 -5.00 7.28 8.66
N PHE A 10 -4.74 8.32 7.86
CA PHE A 10 -3.99 8.19 6.62
C PHE A 10 -2.49 8.38 6.87
N SER A 11 -1.73 7.33 6.56
CA SER A 11 -0.27 7.28 6.62
C SER A 11 0.27 6.52 5.40
N PRO A 12 0.09 7.04 4.18
CA PRO A 12 0.60 6.38 2.97
C PRO A 12 2.13 6.50 2.90
N THR A 13 2.77 5.42 2.49
CA THR A 13 4.21 5.37 2.21
C THR A 13 4.36 4.89 0.77
N ILE A 14 4.85 5.78 -0.11
CA ILE A 14 4.91 5.53 -1.55
C ILE A 14 6.35 5.71 -2.02
N PRO A 15 7.09 4.64 -2.36
CA PRO A 15 8.42 4.73 -2.96
C PRO A 15 8.43 5.58 -4.22
N LYS A 16 9.57 6.20 -4.55
CA LYS A 16 9.67 7.07 -5.74
C LYS A 16 9.29 6.35 -7.04
N ALA A 17 9.62 5.06 -7.15
CA ALA A 17 9.27 4.21 -8.30
C ALA A 17 7.76 4.08 -8.53
N PHE A 18 6.95 4.22 -7.47
CA PHE A 18 5.49 4.15 -7.54
C PHE A 18 4.80 5.51 -7.47
N GLY A 19 5.56 6.59 -7.70
CA GLY A 19 5.04 7.95 -7.72
C GLY A 19 3.95 8.18 -8.78
N GLY A 20 3.39 9.38 -8.77
CA GLY A 20 2.27 9.76 -9.64
C GLY A 20 0.93 9.68 -8.92
N LYS A 21 -0.15 9.41 -9.65
CA LYS A 21 -1.52 9.38 -9.14
C LYS A 21 -1.97 7.95 -8.86
N LYS A 22 -2.47 7.70 -7.67
CA LYS A 22 -3.08 6.44 -7.23
C LYS A 22 -4.49 6.73 -6.72
N SER A 23 -5.44 5.88 -7.08
CA SER A 23 -6.83 6.03 -6.67
C SER A 23 -7.34 4.73 -6.07
N LEU A 24 -8.03 4.84 -4.94
CA LEU A 24 -8.80 3.79 -4.32
C LEU A 24 -10.24 4.29 -4.22
N THR A 25 -11.11 3.79 -5.10
CA THR A 25 -12.51 4.22 -5.21
C THR A 25 -13.45 3.23 -4.53
N ASN A 26 -14.64 3.71 -4.16
CA ASN A 26 -15.69 2.91 -3.53
C ASN A 26 -15.23 2.13 -2.29
N PHE A 27 -14.31 2.72 -1.52
CA PHE A 27 -13.78 2.10 -0.31
C PHE A 27 -14.80 2.22 0.83
N LYS A 28 -15.40 1.08 1.20
CA LYS A 28 -16.39 1.04 2.28
C LYS A 28 -15.68 1.13 3.64
N TYR A 29 -16.05 2.12 4.44
CA TYR A 29 -15.57 2.29 5.81
C TYR A 29 -16.73 2.65 6.74
N ARG A 30 -17.14 1.70 7.59
CA ARG A 30 -18.32 1.83 8.47
C ARG A 30 -19.56 2.25 7.67
N ALA A 31 -20.17 3.38 8.01
CA ALA A 31 -21.34 3.94 7.33
C ALA A 31 -20.97 4.95 6.22
N ALA A 32 -19.70 4.98 5.80
CA ALA A 32 -19.20 5.85 4.75
C ALA A 32 -18.62 5.08 3.56
N ILE A 33 -18.61 5.74 2.40
CA ILE A 33 -17.95 5.30 1.17
C ILE A 33 -16.92 6.35 0.81
N LEU A 34 -15.65 5.96 0.76
CA LEU A 34 -14.53 6.85 0.51
C LEU A 34 -13.99 6.65 -0.91
N ASP A 35 -13.83 7.74 -1.65
CA ASP A 35 -12.99 7.80 -2.83
C ASP A 35 -11.69 8.50 -2.42
N ILE A 36 -10.56 7.79 -2.47
CA ILE A 36 -9.26 8.27 -1.99
C ILE A 36 -8.33 8.41 -3.18
N GLU A 37 -7.81 9.61 -3.38
CA GLU A 37 -6.79 9.92 -4.38
C GLU A 37 -5.49 10.30 -3.68
N VAL A 38 -4.39 9.63 -4.03
CA VAL A 38 -3.05 9.93 -3.54
C VAL A 38 -2.17 10.36 -4.70
N ASN A 39 -1.59 11.56 -4.59
CA ASN A 39 -0.74 12.16 -5.61
C ASN A 39 0.68 12.36 -5.07
N GLY A 40 1.66 11.76 -5.74
CA GLY A 40 3.08 11.92 -5.43
C GLY A 40 3.70 10.71 -4.75
N PHE A 41 4.88 10.92 -4.17
CA PHE A 41 5.65 9.90 -3.46
C PHE A 41 6.23 10.42 -2.15
N GLY A 42 6.69 9.53 -1.28
CA GLY A 42 7.34 9.85 -0.01
C GLY A 42 6.72 9.14 1.20
N GLN A 43 7.24 9.46 2.40
CA GLN A 43 6.75 8.94 3.68
C GLN A 43 5.80 9.92 4.41
N HIS A 44 5.73 11.17 3.96
CA HIS A 44 4.94 12.20 4.63
C HIS A 44 3.95 12.89 3.68
N ILE A 45 2.78 13.19 4.22
CA ILE A 45 1.72 13.95 3.56
C ILE A 45 2.08 15.43 3.59
N LYS A 46 1.97 16.11 2.44
CA LYS A 46 2.10 17.58 2.33
C LYS A 46 0.79 18.30 2.62
N SER A 47 -0.33 17.78 2.12
CA SER A 47 -1.68 18.30 2.37
C SER A 47 -2.69 17.20 2.11
N ILE A 48 -3.80 17.23 2.83
CA ILE A 48 -4.90 16.30 2.67
C ILE A 48 -6.21 17.07 2.76
N LYS A 49 -7.12 16.77 1.83
CA LYS A 49 -8.42 17.41 1.75
C LYS A 49 -9.53 16.38 1.83
N LEU A 50 -10.56 16.68 2.62
CA LEU A 50 -11.83 15.98 2.68
C LEU A 50 -12.90 16.87 2.03
N ASN A 51 -13.48 16.41 0.92
CA ASN A 51 -14.49 17.16 0.17
C ASN A 51 -14.05 18.60 -0.16
N GLY A 52 -12.76 18.79 -0.46
CA GLY A 52 -12.16 20.09 -0.78
C GLY A 52 -11.67 20.93 0.41
N LYS A 53 -12.05 20.58 1.65
CA LYS A 53 -11.58 21.26 2.88
C LYS A 53 -10.35 20.55 3.46
N GLU A 54 -9.39 21.28 4.02
CA GLU A 54 -8.23 20.68 4.67
C GLU A 54 -8.68 19.73 5.81
N LEU A 55 -8.08 18.54 5.86
CA LEU A 55 -8.35 17.53 6.88
C LEU A 55 -7.21 17.52 7.90
N PRO A 56 -7.38 18.11 9.09
CA PRO A 56 -6.32 18.18 10.08
C PRO A 56 -5.88 16.78 10.51
N ASN A 57 -4.59 16.62 10.80
CA ASN A 57 -3.97 15.38 11.29
C ASN A 57 -4.14 14.15 10.40
N ALA A 58 -4.57 14.33 9.14
CA ALA A 58 -4.86 13.23 8.22
C ALA A 58 -5.77 12.16 8.83
N PHE A 59 -6.78 12.58 9.57
CA PHE A 59 -7.68 11.71 10.33
C PHE A 59 -9.13 11.87 9.86
N PHE A 60 -9.74 10.77 9.43
CA PHE A 60 -11.16 10.71 9.07
C PHE A 60 -11.98 10.19 10.26
N PRO A 61 -12.83 11.01 10.89
CA PRO A 61 -13.66 10.60 12.02
C PRO A 61 -14.64 9.48 11.68
N ALA A 62 -14.84 8.54 12.61
CA ALA A 62 -15.72 7.40 12.42
C ALA A 62 -17.23 7.72 12.40
N ASN A 63 -17.62 8.91 12.85
CA ASN A 63 -19.02 9.36 12.89
C ASN A 63 -19.53 9.87 11.54
N LEU A 64 -18.64 10.13 10.58
CA LEU A 64 -18.99 10.59 9.25
C LEU A 64 -19.66 9.46 8.44
N LYS A 65 -20.69 9.83 7.67
CA LYS A 65 -21.51 8.90 6.90
C LYS A 65 -21.72 9.40 5.48
N GLY A 66 -22.02 8.47 4.57
CA GLY A 66 -22.25 8.78 3.17
C GLY A 66 -20.96 8.82 2.36
N LYS A 67 -21.02 9.47 1.19
CA LYS A 67 -19.91 9.47 0.23
C LYS A 67 -18.96 10.64 0.49
N HIS A 68 -17.66 10.34 0.57
CA HIS A 68 -16.63 11.34 0.78
C HIS A 68 -15.47 11.17 -0.20
N ASN A 69 -14.94 12.29 -0.67
CA ASN A 69 -13.75 12.36 -1.51
C ASN A 69 -12.57 12.85 -0.68
N ILE A 70 -11.47 12.12 -0.75
CA ILE A 70 -10.23 12.39 -0.01
C ILE A 70 -9.11 12.56 -1.01
N VAL A 71 -8.45 13.72 -1.00
CA VAL A 71 -7.32 14.01 -1.87
C VAL A 71 -6.08 14.21 -1.02
N ILE A 72 -5.10 13.33 -1.16
CA ILE A 72 -3.83 13.33 -0.44
C ILE A 72 -2.73 13.76 -1.41
N LYS A 73 -1.98 14.79 -1.05
CA LYS A 73 -0.77 15.21 -1.75
C LYS A 73 0.44 14.82 -0.90
N MET A 74 1.32 14.00 -1.44
CA MET A 74 2.58 13.62 -0.81
C MET A 74 3.61 14.76 -0.91
N ASN A 75 4.65 14.69 -0.08
CA ASN A 75 5.72 15.68 -0.06
C ASN A 75 6.76 15.55 -1.19
N ASN A 76 6.69 14.48 -2.01
CA ASN A 76 7.65 14.16 -3.07
C ASN A 76 9.10 14.08 -2.59
N ARG A 77 9.30 13.65 -1.34
CA ARG A 77 10.64 13.36 -0.80
C ARG A 77 10.90 11.86 -0.89
N SER A 78 11.88 11.48 -1.70
CA SER A 78 12.33 10.09 -1.79
C SER A 78 12.98 9.68 -0.48
N PHE A 79 12.69 8.45 -0.08
CA PHE A 79 13.27 7.79 1.08
C PHE A 79 13.98 6.49 0.69
N ASP A 80 14.21 6.30 -0.61
CA ASP A 80 14.79 5.08 -1.19
C ASP A 80 16.31 5.00 -0.95
N LYS A 81 16.83 5.67 0.09
CA LYS A 81 18.26 5.76 0.41
C LYS A 81 18.73 4.73 1.44
N ASP A 82 17.87 3.80 1.83
CA ASP A 82 18.33 2.64 2.59
C ASP A 82 18.87 1.61 1.59
N ALA A 83 20.12 1.17 1.80
CA ALA A 83 20.73 0.11 1.00
C ALA A 83 19.86 -1.14 1.08
N ILE A 84 19.23 -1.50 -0.04
CA ILE A 84 18.50 -2.77 -0.15
C ILE A 84 19.55 -3.88 -0.03
N ASN A 85 19.44 -4.72 1.00
CA ASN A 85 20.24 -5.94 1.09
C ASN A 85 19.68 -6.95 0.08
N LEU A 86 20.25 -6.97 -1.11
CA LEU A 86 19.88 -7.90 -2.16
C LEU A 86 20.52 -9.27 -1.88
N VAL A 87 19.75 -10.19 -1.32
CA VAL A 87 20.20 -11.57 -1.08
C VAL A 87 19.83 -12.43 -2.29
N PRO A 88 20.74 -13.28 -2.80
CA PRO A 88 20.41 -14.25 -3.85
C PRO A 88 19.28 -15.20 -3.42
N ASN A 89 18.36 -15.50 -4.33
CA ASN A 89 17.37 -16.56 -4.09
C ASN A 89 18.08 -17.91 -3.97
N HIS A 90 17.87 -18.61 -2.85
CA HIS A 90 18.22 -20.01 -2.72
C HIS A 90 17.08 -20.88 -3.26
N PHE A 91 17.35 -21.64 -4.32
CA PHE A 91 16.45 -22.68 -4.82
C PHE A 91 16.84 -24.03 -4.20
N SER A 92 15.87 -24.88 -3.88
CA SER A 92 16.14 -26.29 -3.59
C SER A 92 16.44 -27.03 -4.90
N LEU A 93 17.14 -28.16 -4.79
CA LEU A 93 17.45 -29.01 -5.95
C LEU A 93 16.16 -29.44 -6.66
N PRO A 94 16.17 -29.57 -8.00
CA PRO A 94 15.08 -30.20 -8.73
C PRO A 94 14.86 -31.63 -8.21
N ASN A 95 13.58 -32.04 -8.20
CA ASN A 95 13.11 -33.34 -7.73
C ASN A 95 13.91 -34.50 -8.36
N LEU A 96 14.21 -35.55 -7.58
CA LEU A 96 14.99 -36.69 -8.06
C LEU A 96 14.24 -37.44 -9.17
N THR A 97 14.77 -37.43 -10.39
CA THR A 97 14.31 -38.33 -11.45
C THR A 97 14.78 -39.74 -11.10
N MET A 98 13.85 -40.63 -10.75
CA MET A 98 14.18 -42.05 -10.52
C MET A 98 14.68 -42.66 -11.83
N LEU A 99 15.91 -43.17 -11.85
CA LEU A 99 16.41 -44.02 -12.93
C LEU A 99 15.65 -45.35 -12.91
N PRO A 100 15.23 -45.90 -14.06
CA PRO A 100 14.56 -47.19 -14.10
C PRO A 100 15.50 -48.28 -13.58
N GLN A 101 15.02 -49.08 -12.62
CA GLN A 101 15.74 -50.22 -12.07
C GLN A 101 16.11 -51.19 -13.19
N GLN A 102 17.38 -51.57 -13.25
CA GLN A 102 17.87 -52.60 -14.17
C GLN A 102 17.14 -53.92 -13.88
N LEU A 103 16.42 -54.43 -14.89
CA LEU A 103 15.84 -55.78 -14.86
C LEU A 103 16.98 -56.81 -14.83
N LEU A 104 17.02 -57.58 -13.75
CA LEU A 104 17.76 -58.83 -13.63
C LEU A 104 17.11 -59.92 -14.50
N GLY A 105 17.93 -60.72 -15.19
CA GLY A 105 17.58 -61.97 -15.86
C GLY A 105 18.39 -62.16 -17.15
N ASN A 106 19.10 -63.25 -17.42
CA ASN A 106 19.36 -64.53 -16.74
C ASN A 106 20.81 -64.92 -17.01
#